data_AF-Q2FYA5-F1
#
_entry.id   AF-Q2FYA5-F1
#
_cell.length_a   1.000
_cell.length_b   1.000
_cell.length_c   1.000
_cell.angle_alpha   90.00
_cell.angle_beta   90.00
_cell.angle_gamma   90.00
#
_symmetry.space_group_name_H-M   'P 1'
#
loop_
_entity.id
_entity.type
_entity.pdbx_description
1 polymer ?
#
loop_
_entity_poly.entity_id
_entity_poly.type
_entity_poly.pdbx_seq_one_letter_code
_entity_poly.pdbx_strand_id
1 'polypeptide(L)' 'MATQRQVEYVMSLQEQLELEDCEKYTDEQVKAMSHKEVSNVIENYKASISNEELYDECMSFGLPNC' A
#
# COMPACT_ATOMS: atom_id res chain seq x y z
N MET A 1 -14.14 -6.47 -11.68
CA MET A 1 -13.69 -7.07 -10.41
C MET A 1 -12.18 -7.17 -10.46
N ALA A 2 -11.50 -7.01 -9.34
CA ALA A 2 -10.05 -7.15 -9.29
C ALA A 2 -9.62 -8.56 -9.72
N THR A 3 -8.48 -8.65 -10.41
CA THR A 3 -7.90 -9.95 -10.74
C THR A 3 -7.24 -10.57 -9.51
N GLN A 4 -7.08 -11.90 -9.49
CA GLN A 4 -6.37 -12.58 -8.40
C GLN A 4 -4.95 -12.02 -8.19
N ARG A 5 -4.24 -11.66 -9.26
CA ARG A 5 -2.92 -11.00 -9.17
C ARG A 5 -2.99 -9.63 -8.50
N GLN A 6 -4.05 -8.86 -8.74
CA GLN A 6 -4.25 -7.57 -8.07
C GLN A 6 -4.51 -7.76 -6.58
N VAL A 7 -5.28 -8.80 -6.21
CA VAL A 7 -5.55 -9.14 -4.81
C VAL A 7 -4.27 -9.51 -4.08
N GLU A 8 -3.50 -10.45 -4.62
CA GLU A 8 -2.19 -10.86 -4.08
C GLU A 8 -1.24 -9.66 -3.93
N TYR A 9 -1.25 -8.75 -4.90
CA TYR A 9 -0.41 -7.58 -4.84
C TYR A 9 -0.85 -6.60 -3.75
N VAL A 10 -2.15 -6.36 -3.58
CA VAL A 10 -2.65 -5.55 -2.46
C VAL A 10 -2.29 -6.20 -1.12
N MET A 11 -2.46 -7.52 -0.96
CA MET A 11 -2.08 -8.20 0.28
C MET A 11 -0.59 -8.01 0.61
N SER A 12 0.28 -8.20 -0.39
CA SER A 12 1.72 -7.98 -0.23
C SER A 12 2.08 -6.53 0.12
N LEU A 13 1.34 -5.54 -0.38
CA LEU A 13 1.55 -4.13 -0.02
C LEU A 13 1.10 -3.84 1.42
N GLN A 14 0.00 -4.47 1.88
CA GLN A 14 -0.46 -4.31 3.27
C GLN A 14 0.50 -4.93 4.29
N GLU A 15 1.21 -6.01 3.91
CA GLU A 15 2.29 -6.57 4.71
C GLU A 15 3.50 -5.64 4.76
N GLN A 16 3.89 -5.03 3.63
CA GLN A 16 5.00 -4.08 3.57
C GLN A 16 4.75 -2.81 4.38
N LEU A 17 3.50 -2.33 4.40
CA LEU A 17 3.07 -1.18 5.20
C LEU A 17 2.82 -1.52 6.67
N GLU A 18 2.97 -2.79 7.07
CA GLU A 18 2.70 -3.28 8.42
C GLU A 18 1.33 -2.84 8.98
N LEU A 19 0.32 -2.74 8.12
CA LEU A 19 -0.99 -2.19 8.51
C LEU A 19 -1.61 -2.99 9.66
N GLU A 20 -2.33 -2.30 10.54
CA GLU A 20 -3.14 -2.97 11.55
C GLU A 20 -4.29 -3.75 10.89
N ASP A 21 -4.74 -4.84 11.52
CA ASP A 21 -5.79 -5.68 10.96
C ASP A 21 -7.12 -4.94 10.73
N CYS A 22 -7.35 -3.82 11.43
CA CYS A 22 -8.53 -2.97 11.22
C CYS A 22 -8.44 -2.05 9.98
N GLU A 23 -7.23 -1.83 9.46
CA GLU A 23 -6.96 -1.00 8.29
C GLU A 23 -6.76 -1.83 7.02
N LYS A 24 -6.43 -3.11 7.16
CA LYS A 24 -6.27 -4.06 6.05
C LYS A 24 -7.60 -4.32 5.35
N TYR A 25 -7.56 -4.31 4.02
CA TYR A 25 -8.59 -4.97 3.22
C TYR A 25 -8.43 -6.48 3.30
N THR A 26 -9.55 -7.20 3.38
CA THR A 26 -9.56 -8.66 3.19
C THR A 26 -9.50 -9.01 1.71
N ASP A 27 -9.09 -10.25 1.42
CA ASP A 27 -9.13 -10.82 0.07
C ASP A 27 -10.49 -10.63 -0.63
N GLU A 28 -11.59 -10.87 0.09
CA GLU A 28 -12.94 -10.73 -0.45
C GLU A 28 -13.28 -9.28 -0.77
N GLN A 29 -12.86 -8.35 0.08
CA GLN A 29 -13.07 -6.92 -0.16
C GLN A 29 -12.33 -6.47 -1.42
N VAL A 30 -11.05 -6.85 -1.57
CA VAL A 30 -10.28 -6.50 -2.76
C VAL A 30 -10.83 -7.18 -4.01
N LYS A 31 -11.24 -8.45 -3.94
CA LYS A 31 -11.88 -9.17 -5.06
C LYS A 31 -13.17 -8.47 -5.54
N ALA A 32 -13.94 -7.90 -4.61
CA ALA A 32 -15.17 -7.18 -4.92
C ALA A 32 -14.93 -5.80 -5.57
N MET A 33 -13.74 -5.22 -5.43
CA MET A 33 -13.41 -3.91 -6.03
C MET A 33 -13.45 -3.93 -7.56
N SER A 34 -13.86 -2.80 -8.15
CA SER A 34 -13.62 -2.52 -9.55
C SER A 34 -12.12 -2.35 -9.83
N HIS A 35 -11.73 -2.46 -11.11
CA HIS A 35 -10.32 -2.23 -11.48
C HIS A 35 -9.83 -0.83 -11.10
N LYS A 36 -10.72 0.18 -11.15
CA LYS A 36 -10.38 1.55 -10.75
C LYS A 36 -10.13 1.66 -9.25
N GLU A 37 -11.00 1.06 -8.43
CA GLU A 37 -10.85 1.08 -6.97
C GLU A 37 -9.57 0.37 -6.53
N VAL A 38 -9.30 -0.83 -7.04
CA VAL A 38 -8.07 -1.56 -6.67
C VAL A 38 -6.81 -0.84 -7.18
N SER A 39 -6.86 -0.20 -8.36
CA SER A 39 -5.76 0.65 -8.83
C SER A 39 -5.50 1.82 -7.88
N ASN A 40 -6.54 2.51 -7.42
CA ASN A 40 -6.40 3.61 -6.46
C ASN A 40 -5.80 3.13 -5.13
N VAL A 41 -6.24 1.97 -4.61
CA VAL A 41 -5.67 1.38 -3.39
C VAL A 41 -4.18 1.09 -3.57
N ILE A 42 -3.81 0.46 -4.68
CA ILE A 42 -2.40 0.16 -5.01
C ILE A 42 -1.58 1.44 -5.11
N GLU A 43 -2.08 2.48 -5.78
CA GLU A 43 -1.38 3.75 -5.93
C GLU A 43 -1.18 4.45 -4.59
N ASN A 44 -2.21 4.45 -3.73
CA ASN A 44 -2.11 5.02 -2.39
C ASN A 44 -1.06 4.28 -1.54
N TYR A 45 -1.08 2.95 -1.53
CA TYR A 45 -0.11 2.17 -0.78
C TYR A 45 1.32 2.37 -1.28
N LYS A 46 1.53 2.43 -2.60
CA LYS A 46 2.83 2.77 -3.17
C LYS A 46 3.31 4.14 -2.74
N ALA A 47 2.42 5.14 -2.76
CA ALA A 47 2.76 6.48 -2.33
C ALA A 47 3.15 6.52 -0.84
N SER A 48 2.44 5.79 0.02
CA SER A 48 2.78 5.66 1.43
C SER A 48 4.16 5.04 1.63
N ILE A 49 4.43 3.90 0.97
CA ILE A 49 5.74 3.21 1.06
C ILE A 49 6.86 4.15 0.59
N SER A 50 6.71 4.79 -0.57
CA SER A 50 7.74 5.70 -1.09
C SER A 50 7.97 6.92 -0.19
N ASN A 51 6.93 7.42 0.47
CA ASN A 51 7.07 8.53 1.43
C ASN A 51 7.83 8.08 2.68
N GLU A 52 7.56 6.88 3.18
CA GLU A 52 8.26 6.30 4.32
C GLU A 52 9.73 6.01 3.99
N GLU A 53 10.00 5.41 2.83
CA GLU A 53 11.37 5.18 2.34
C GLU A 53 12.15 6.50 2.19
N LEU A 54 11.51 7.54 1.64
CA LEU A 54 12.14 8.86 1.48
C LEU A 54 12.36 9.55 2.83
N TYR A 55 11.44 9.38 3.78
CA TYR A 55 11.59 9.87 5.14
C TYR A 55 12.80 9.22 5.83
N ASP A 56 12.89 7.89 5.79
CA ASP A 56 13.99 7.13 6.37
C ASP A 56 15.33 7.47 5.71
N GLU A 57 15.33 7.63 4.39
CA GLU A 57 16.50 8.11 3.65
C GLU A 57 16.94 9.49 4.17
N CYS A 58 16.04 10.48 4.21
CA CYS A 58 16.35 11.83 4.70
C CYS A 58 16.92 11.82 6.12
N MET A 59 16.31 11.04 7.01
CA MET A 59 16.75 10.87 8.39
C MET A 59 18.13 10.21 8.49
N SER A 60 18.41 9.23 7.64
CA SER A 60 19.73 8.56 7.58
C SER A 60 20.86 9.52 7.17
N PHE A 61 20.55 10.54 6.36
CA PHE A 61 21.48 11.59 5.96
C PHE A 61 21.48 12.82 6.90
N GLY A 62 20.65 12.81 7.96
CA GLY A 62 20.53 13.93 8.91
C GLY A 62 19.91 15.19 8.29
N LEU A 63 19.13 15.04 7.21
CA LEU A 63 18.39 16.14 6.61
C LEU A 63 17.13 16.44 7.44
N PRO A 64 16.78 17.71 7.67
CA PRO A 64 15.48 18.06 8.24
C PRO A 64 14.38 17.56 7.29
N ASN A 65 13.28 17.03 7.85
CA ASN A 65 12.13 16.52 7.09
C ASN A 65 11.80 17.44 5.90
N CYS A 66 11.73 16.84 4.71
CA CYS A 66 11.35 17.54 3.48
C CYS A 66 9.90 18.01 3.50
#